data_AF-A0AAD6SG00-F1
#
_entry.id   AF-A0AAD6SG00-F1
#
_cell.length_a   1.000
_cell.length_b   1.000
_cell.length_c   1.000
_cell.angle_alpha   90.00
_cell.angle_beta   90.00
_cell.angle_gamma   90.00
#
_symmetry.space_group_name_H-M   'P 1'
#
loop_
_entity.id
_entity.type
_entity.pdbx_description
1 polymer ?
#
loop_
_entity_poly.entity_id
_entity_poly.type
_entity_poly.pdbx_seq_one_letter_code
_entity_poly.pdbx_strand_id
1 'polypeptide(L)'
;MDSRFAVIDAPSLQNGVDLLKNKNLDAKLGNFDGRVAAHVTIDRTPCYITSNATYIPEIPPNGPDAKDAKMFVRQDMRYGHDDSTLWPLQYSHTFCHLGAIRRQPTTEIGQRGDFISPESGMTITRGLGKLRHRLCSKLADAAKILLEECCQYAETVPQVVPVFPLLEQTLKLALERLQSVPSTYQQMVLEVTTVQRTYLELKGLLEYMTVYKPRMLDPASETGHPDDCVGVFTSDPMIAQLFNIARLPYWLIHPLSGFTRENILRVIEPLKMSWALELEAAEGFPSVPAGANTDEKCYTRAEGFRIWANRTIRHHLNRS
;
A
#
# COMPACT_ATOMS: atom_id res chain seq x y z
N MET A 1 -5.48 4.98 -13.62
CA MET A 1 -4.23 5.77 -13.75
C MET A 1 -4.58 7.20 -13.51
N ASP A 2 -3.98 7.83 -12.51
CA ASP A 2 -3.92 9.29 -12.55
C ASP A 2 -3.16 9.63 -13.83
N SER A 3 -3.77 10.37 -14.74
CA SER A 3 -3.23 10.75 -16.05
C SER A 3 -1.89 11.53 -16.00
N ARG A 4 -1.27 11.61 -14.82
CA ARG A 4 -0.15 12.46 -14.46
C ARG A 4 1.23 11.84 -14.71
N PHE A 5 1.35 10.51 -14.84
CA PHE A 5 2.65 9.88 -15.10
C PHE A 5 2.67 9.20 -16.48
N ALA A 6 3.43 9.78 -17.40
CA ALA A 6 3.65 9.22 -18.73
C ALA A 6 4.42 7.90 -18.62
N VAL A 7 3.91 6.85 -19.27
CA VAL A 7 4.63 5.58 -19.42
C VAL A 7 5.73 5.78 -20.45
N ILE A 8 6.98 5.66 -20.00
CA ILE A 8 8.18 5.84 -20.82
C ILE A 8 8.55 4.50 -21.45
N ASP A 9 8.75 4.48 -22.76
CA ASP A 9 9.25 3.30 -23.48
C ASP A 9 10.71 3.03 -23.12
N ALA A 10 11.06 1.75 -22.97
CA ALA A 10 12.41 1.30 -22.69
C ALA A 10 12.93 0.37 -23.81
N PRO A 11 14.27 0.21 -23.93
CA PRO A 11 14.84 -0.73 -24.88
C PRO A 11 14.35 -2.17 -24.61
N SER A 12 13.89 -2.84 -25.67
CA SER A 12 13.39 -4.23 -25.54
C SER A 12 14.52 -5.25 -25.41
N LEU A 13 15.70 -4.98 -25.98
CA LEU A 13 16.89 -5.82 -25.92
C LEU A 13 17.83 -5.37 -24.80
N GLN A 14 18.01 -6.21 -23.79
CA GLN A 14 19.05 -6.06 -22.77
C GLN A 14 19.61 -7.43 -22.39
N ASN A 15 20.90 -7.49 -22.04
CA ASN A 15 21.59 -8.73 -21.67
C ASN A 15 21.38 -9.88 -22.69
N GLY A 16 21.29 -9.54 -23.98
CA GLY A 16 21.09 -10.51 -25.07
C GLY A 16 19.67 -11.03 -25.23
N VAL A 17 18.69 -10.53 -24.47
CA VAL A 17 17.29 -10.97 -24.52
C VAL A 17 16.39 -9.82 -24.98
N ASP A 18 15.71 -10.00 -26.12
CA ASP A 18 14.68 -9.10 -26.62
C ASP A 18 13.30 -9.54 -26.10
N LEU A 19 12.74 -8.77 -25.16
CA LEU A 19 11.43 -9.05 -24.57
C LEU A 19 10.28 -8.93 -25.58
N LEU A 20 10.46 -8.28 -26.73
CA LEU A 20 9.43 -8.16 -27.76
C LEU A 20 9.49 -9.27 -28.82
N LYS A 21 10.40 -10.24 -28.71
CA LYS A 21 10.60 -11.28 -29.75
C LYS A 21 9.34 -12.11 -30.08
N ASN A 22 8.44 -12.27 -29.11
CA ASN A 22 7.21 -13.07 -29.23
C ASN A 22 5.95 -12.19 -29.33
N LYS A 23 6.09 -10.87 -29.56
CA LYS A 23 4.97 -9.92 -29.53
C LYS A 23 3.91 -10.30 -30.57
N ASN A 24 2.68 -10.49 -30.09
CA ASN A 24 1.50 -10.72 -30.91
C ASN A 24 0.32 -9.90 -30.38
N LEU A 25 -0.09 -8.87 -31.14
CA LEU A 25 -1.18 -7.95 -30.74
C LEU A 25 -2.57 -8.60 -30.82
N ASP A 26 -2.72 -9.65 -31.65
CA ASP A 26 -4.02 -10.30 -31.92
C ASP A 26 -4.28 -11.47 -30.97
N ALA A 27 -3.23 -11.98 -30.30
CA ALA A 27 -3.36 -13.07 -29.34
C ALA A 27 -3.95 -12.59 -28.02
N LYS A 28 -4.90 -13.36 -27.47
CA LYS A 28 -5.37 -13.17 -26.09
C LYS A 28 -4.21 -13.41 -25.13
N LEU A 29 -3.91 -12.43 -24.28
CA LEU A 29 -2.88 -12.56 -23.24
C LEU A 29 -3.27 -13.63 -22.23
N GLY A 30 -2.37 -14.59 -22.01
CA GLY A 30 -2.43 -15.56 -20.94
C GLY A 30 -1.96 -14.97 -19.60
N ASN A 31 -1.94 -15.82 -18.56
CA ASN A 31 -1.61 -15.41 -17.19
C ASN A 31 -0.13 -15.01 -16.99
N PHE A 32 0.74 -15.35 -17.92
CA PHE A 32 2.18 -15.06 -17.87
C PHE A 32 2.63 -14.07 -18.93
N ASP A 33 1.71 -13.67 -19.79
CA ASP A 33 1.93 -12.65 -20.80
C ASP A 33 1.86 -11.25 -20.16
N GLY A 34 2.43 -10.26 -20.83
CA GLY A 34 2.53 -8.91 -20.31
C GLY A 34 1.86 -7.89 -21.23
N ARG A 35 0.92 -7.10 -20.69
CA ARG A 35 0.54 -5.84 -21.36
C ARG A 35 1.74 -4.91 -21.46
N VAL A 36 2.56 -4.92 -20.41
CA VAL A 36 3.85 -4.26 -20.34
C VAL A 36 4.86 -5.20 -19.69
N ALA A 37 6.13 -5.00 -20.01
CA ALA A 37 7.26 -5.62 -19.33
C ALA A 37 8.38 -4.61 -19.07
N ALA A 38 9.29 -4.96 -18.15
CA ALA A 38 10.49 -4.18 -17.89
C ALA A 38 11.66 -5.13 -17.65
N HIS A 39 12.83 -4.79 -18.19
CA HIS A 39 14.10 -5.36 -17.72
C HIS A 39 14.44 -4.75 -16.36
N VAL A 40 14.84 -5.59 -15.41
CA VAL A 40 15.25 -5.17 -14.08
C VAL A 40 16.46 -5.99 -13.61
N THR A 41 17.21 -5.46 -12.66
CA THR A 41 18.28 -6.19 -12.00
C THR A 41 17.94 -6.30 -10.53
N ILE A 42 17.74 -7.52 -10.04
CA ILE A 42 17.42 -7.81 -8.64
C ILE A 42 18.60 -8.58 -8.08
N ASP A 43 19.27 -8.04 -7.05
CA ASP A 43 20.44 -8.65 -6.41
C ASP A 43 21.51 -9.10 -7.42
N ARG A 44 21.84 -8.20 -8.35
CA ARG A 44 22.80 -8.42 -9.46
C ARG A 44 22.40 -9.51 -10.45
N THR A 45 21.20 -10.05 -10.33
CA THR A 45 20.64 -11.03 -11.26
C THR A 45 19.76 -10.30 -12.28
N PRO A 46 20.04 -10.46 -13.59
CA PRO A 46 19.16 -9.96 -14.64
C PRO A 46 17.81 -10.67 -14.58
N CYS A 47 16.76 -9.88 -14.51
CA CYS A 47 15.37 -10.31 -14.42
C CYS A 47 14.50 -9.52 -15.41
N TYR A 48 13.29 -9.99 -15.61
CA TYR A 48 12.24 -9.21 -16.25
C TYR A 48 10.94 -9.32 -15.44
N ILE A 49 10.10 -8.30 -15.56
CA ILE A 49 8.79 -8.25 -14.93
C ILE A 49 7.73 -8.28 -16.02
N THR A 50 6.73 -9.15 -15.90
CA THR A 50 5.49 -9.10 -16.70
C THR A 50 4.32 -8.63 -15.84
N SER A 51 3.32 -8.01 -16.47
CA SER A 51 2.17 -7.48 -15.74
C SER A 51 0.88 -7.53 -16.56
N ASN A 52 -0.23 -7.78 -15.87
CA ASN A 52 -1.58 -7.56 -16.39
C ASN A 52 -2.02 -6.09 -16.33
N ALA A 53 -1.27 -5.22 -15.65
CA ALA A 53 -1.46 -3.77 -15.59
C ALA A 53 -0.77 -3.07 -16.78
N THR A 54 -1.01 -1.77 -16.93
CA THR A 54 -0.45 -0.95 -18.02
C THR A 54 0.82 -0.18 -17.63
N TYR A 55 1.37 -0.47 -16.45
CA TYR A 55 2.59 0.15 -15.91
C TYR A 55 3.31 -0.85 -15.00
N ILE A 56 4.58 -0.56 -14.70
CA ILE A 56 5.40 -1.33 -13.76
C ILE A 56 5.92 -0.36 -12.70
N PRO A 57 5.61 -0.55 -11.42
CA PRO A 57 6.25 0.19 -10.35
C PRO A 57 7.70 -0.27 -10.18
N GLU A 58 8.55 0.65 -9.76
CA GLU A 58 9.86 0.31 -9.19
C GLU A 58 9.69 -0.65 -7.99
N ILE A 59 10.53 -1.68 -7.95
CA ILE A 59 10.58 -2.61 -6.81
C ILE A 59 11.13 -1.81 -5.61
N PRO A 60 10.44 -1.81 -4.46
CA PRO A 60 10.93 -1.13 -3.27
C PRO A 60 12.36 -1.55 -2.92
N PRO A 61 13.26 -0.61 -2.59
CA PRO A 61 14.68 -0.90 -2.34
C PRO A 61 14.90 -1.84 -1.15
N ASN A 62 13.92 -1.92 -0.25
CA ASN A 62 13.90 -2.84 0.87
C ASN A 62 13.43 -4.25 0.46
N GLY A 63 13.90 -4.82 -0.66
CA GLY A 63 13.53 -6.18 -1.06
C GLY A 63 13.88 -7.26 -0.02
N PRO A 64 13.52 -8.53 -0.25
CA PRO A 64 13.71 -9.66 0.69
C PRO A 64 15.13 -9.83 1.26
N ASP A 65 16.14 -9.15 0.73
CA ASP A 65 17.55 -9.22 1.14
C ASP A 65 18.14 -7.88 1.66
N ALA A 66 17.31 -6.86 1.90
CA ALA A 66 17.76 -5.58 2.42
C ALA A 66 18.14 -5.68 3.92
N LYS A 67 19.38 -6.08 4.20
CA LYS A 67 19.95 -6.25 5.55
C LYS A 67 19.92 -5.00 6.43
N ASP A 68 19.74 -3.82 5.83
CA ASP A 68 19.63 -2.52 6.51
C ASP A 68 18.29 -1.82 6.22
N ALA A 69 17.24 -2.58 5.88
CA ALA A 69 15.91 -2.01 5.67
C ALA A 69 15.47 -1.23 6.91
N LYS A 70 15.05 0.01 6.69
CA LYS A 70 14.57 0.91 7.74
C LYS A 70 13.19 1.40 7.38
N MET A 71 12.24 1.19 8.27
CA MET A 71 10.95 1.85 8.20
C MET A 71 11.08 3.24 8.81
N PHE A 72 10.59 4.26 8.13
CA PHE A 72 10.56 5.62 8.65
C PHE A 72 9.22 6.29 8.33
N VAL A 73 8.91 7.33 9.11
CA VAL A 73 7.78 8.22 8.84
C VAL A 73 8.28 9.32 7.92
N ARG A 74 7.54 9.59 6.85
CA ARG A 74 7.84 10.63 5.87
C ARG A 74 7.34 12.00 6.33
N GLN A 75 7.77 13.08 5.66
CA GLN A 75 7.28 14.43 5.95
C GLN A 75 5.75 14.57 5.90
N ASP A 76 5.07 13.79 5.06
CA ASP A 76 3.60 13.74 4.99
C ASP A 76 2.95 12.84 6.07
N MET A 77 3.73 12.41 7.07
CA MET A 77 3.35 11.52 8.18
C MET A 77 2.80 10.15 7.76
N ARG A 78 3.13 9.70 6.54
CA ARG A 78 2.89 8.32 6.09
C ARG A 78 4.16 7.49 6.20
N TYR A 79 4.07 6.19 5.95
CA TYR A 79 5.27 5.35 5.94
C TYR A 79 6.05 5.54 4.64
N GLY A 80 7.37 5.32 4.72
CA GLY A 80 8.29 5.39 3.59
C GLY A 80 8.03 4.33 2.52
N HIS A 81 9.08 3.67 2.06
CA HIS A 81 9.00 2.64 1.00
C HIS A 81 8.08 1.45 1.29
N ASP A 82 7.67 1.29 2.54
CA ASP A 82 6.90 0.16 3.04
C ASP A 82 5.41 0.52 3.28
N ASP A 83 4.84 1.55 2.65
CA ASP A 83 3.40 1.85 2.75
C ASP A 83 2.57 1.08 1.69
N SER A 84 1.95 -0.02 2.13
CA SER A 84 1.13 -0.88 1.26
C SER A 84 -0.18 -0.25 0.79
N THR A 85 -0.54 0.94 1.29
CA THR A 85 -1.72 1.66 0.79
C THR A 85 -1.41 2.53 -0.43
N LEU A 86 -0.12 2.74 -0.72
CA LEU A 86 0.34 3.66 -1.76
C LEU A 86 1.18 2.98 -2.84
N TRP A 87 1.93 1.94 -2.47
CA TRP A 87 2.83 1.26 -3.39
C TRP A 87 2.74 -0.26 -3.21
N PRO A 88 2.84 -1.03 -4.31
CA PRO A 88 2.83 -2.49 -4.20
C PRO A 88 4.04 -3.02 -3.47
N LEU A 89 3.79 -4.03 -2.65
CA LEU A 89 4.81 -4.79 -1.93
C LEU A 89 4.92 -6.20 -2.51
N GLN A 90 5.95 -6.92 -2.10
CA GLN A 90 6.05 -8.36 -2.38
C GLN A 90 4.88 -9.09 -1.71
N TYR A 91 4.27 -10.02 -2.45
CA TYR A 91 3.16 -10.83 -1.98
C TYR A 91 3.49 -11.52 -0.66
N SER A 92 2.51 -11.50 0.24
CA SER A 92 2.56 -12.14 1.56
C SER A 92 1.39 -13.10 1.67
N HIS A 93 1.65 -14.34 2.10
CA HIS A 93 0.58 -15.27 2.43
C HIS A 93 -0.21 -14.82 3.65
N THR A 94 0.46 -14.20 4.63
CA THR A 94 -0.13 -13.69 5.87
C THR A 94 -1.00 -12.47 5.60
N PHE A 95 -0.56 -11.57 4.70
CA PHE A 95 -1.21 -10.30 4.38
C PHE A 95 -1.60 -10.22 2.90
N CYS A 96 -2.21 -11.29 2.38
CA CYS A 96 -2.58 -11.41 0.97
C CYS A 96 -3.55 -10.31 0.48
N HIS A 97 -4.35 -9.74 1.39
CA HIS A 97 -5.30 -8.67 1.09
C HIS A 97 -4.65 -7.33 0.74
N LEU A 98 -3.37 -7.12 1.03
CA LEU A 98 -2.72 -5.82 0.77
C LEU A 98 -2.74 -5.46 -0.72
N GLY A 99 -2.69 -6.45 -1.61
CA GLY A 99 -2.83 -6.25 -3.05
C GLY A 99 -4.21 -5.75 -3.49
N ALA A 100 -5.24 -5.98 -2.68
CA ALA A 100 -6.62 -5.59 -2.96
C ALA A 100 -6.97 -4.18 -2.45
N ILE A 101 -6.06 -3.51 -1.74
CA ILE A 101 -6.27 -2.13 -1.29
C ILE A 101 -6.50 -1.25 -2.51
N ARG A 102 -7.61 -0.51 -2.53
CA ARG A 102 -7.94 0.41 -3.61
C ARG A 102 -6.90 1.51 -3.70
N ARG A 103 -6.49 1.85 -4.91
CA ARG A 103 -5.77 3.09 -5.17
C ARG A 103 -6.75 4.25 -5.06
N GLN A 104 -6.94 4.75 -3.84
CA GLN A 104 -7.79 5.92 -3.66
C GLN A 104 -7.05 7.20 -4.08
N PRO A 105 -7.77 8.20 -4.61
CA PRO A 105 -7.21 9.53 -4.76
C PRO A 105 -6.73 10.01 -3.39
N THR A 106 -5.56 10.63 -3.36
CA THR A 106 -4.97 11.21 -2.15
C THR A 106 -5.98 12.18 -1.53
N THR A 107 -6.68 11.78 -0.47
CA THR A 107 -7.59 12.68 0.23
C THR A 107 -6.79 13.80 0.85
N GLU A 108 -7.10 15.05 0.48
CA GLU A 108 -6.45 16.28 0.96
C GLU A 108 -6.72 16.61 2.44
N ILE A 109 -7.17 15.66 3.25
CA ILE A 109 -7.42 15.89 4.69
C ILE A 109 -6.10 15.82 5.44
N GLY A 110 -5.86 16.81 6.32
CA GLY A 110 -4.63 16.92 7.11
C GLY A 110 -3.72 18.06 6.65
N GLN A 111 -4.23 19.02 5.88
CA GLN A 111 -3.51 20.23 5.53
C GLN A 111 -3.47 21.21 6.72
N ARG A 112 -2.58 22.20 6.67
CA ARG A 112 -2.43 23.20 7.74
C ARG A 112 -3.72 23.95 8.06
N GLY A 113 -4.55 24.21 7.05
CA GLY A 113 -5.86 24.85 7.21
C GLY A 113 -6.90 24.00 7.95
N ASP A 114 -6.65 22.70 8.11
CA ASP A 114 -7.54 21.78 8.82
C ASP A 114 -7.30 21.75 10.33
N PHE A 115 -6.17 22.31 10.78
CA PHE A 115 -5.80 22.39 12.18
C PHE A 115 -6.38 23.65 12.84
N ILE A 116 -7.20 23.46 13.86
CA ILE A 116 -7.78 24.54 14.66
C ILE A 116 -7.08 24.56 16.01
N SER A 117 -6.29 25.60 16.24
CA SER A 117 -5.71 25.91 17.55
C SER A 117 -6.56 27.01 18.21
N PRO A 118 -6.85 26.94 19.52
CA PRO A 118 -7.56 28.01 20.21
C PRO A 118 -6.76 29.32 20.10
N GLU A 119 -7.41 30.38 19.60
CA GLU A 119 -6.75 31.68 19.37
C GLU A 119 -6.30 32.32 20.68
N SER A 120 -5.01 32.62 20.73
CA SER A 120 -4.28 33.67 21.45
C SER A 120 -5.05 34.54 22.44
N GLY A 121 -5.60 33.95 23.50
CA GLY A 121 -6.18 34.70 24.62
C GLY A 121 -5.32 34.59 25.88
N MET A 122 -5.04 33.36 26.32
CA MET A 122 -4.27 33.05 27.52
C MET A 122 -3.77 31.60 27.43
N THR A 123 -2.79 31.27 28.27
CA THR A 123 -2.30 29.93 28.65
C THR A 123 -1.32 29.17 27.72
N ILE A 124 -0.14 28.86 28.30
CA ILE A 124 0.68 27.62 28.38
C ILE A 124 0.59 26.55 27.25
N THR A 125 -0.49 26.45 26.49
CA THR A 125 -0.76 25.39 25.49
C THR A 125 -0.52 25.83 24.04
N ARG A 126 0.46 26.70 23.78
CA ARG A 126 0.80 27.11 22.41
C ARG A 126 1.20 25.90 21.56
N GLY A 127 0.56 25.74 20.41
CA GLY A 127 0.87 24.67 19.44
C GLY A 127 -0.02 23.42 19.53
N LEU A 128 -0.96 23.37 20.48
CA LEU A 128 -1.98 22.32 20.53
C LEU A 128 -3.27 22.77 19.83
N GLY A 129 -3.96 21.81 19.23
CA GLY A 129 -5.19 22.04 18.50
C GLY A 129 -5.88 20.74 18.14
N LYS A 130 -6.95 20.84 17.36
CA LYS A 130 -7.73 19.69 16.88
C LYS A 130 -7.93 19.76 15.38
N LEU A 131 -8.23 18.61 14.78
CA LEU A 131 -8.77 18.58 13.44
C LEU A 131 -10.12 19.31 13.43
N ARG A 132 -10.35 20.12 12.40
CA ARG A 132 -11.62 20.80 12.18
C ARG A 132 -12.78 19.81 12.27
N HIS A 133 -13.77 20.13 13.11
CA HIS A 133 -14.89 19.25 13.43
C HIS A 133 -15.55 18.62 12.19
N ARG A 134 -15.85 19.42 11.16
CA ARG A 134 -16.46 18.91 9.91
C ARG A 134 -15.68 17.79 9.23
N LEU A 135 -14.34 17.81 9.30
CA LEU A 135 -13.49 16.80 8.69
C LEU A 135 -13.39 15.57 9.57
N CYS A 136 -13.30 15.77 10.89
CA CYS A 136 -13.36 14.69 11.87
C CYS A 136 -14.67 13.91 11.78
N SER A 137 -15.82 14.60 11.66
CA SER A 137 -17.12 13.96 11.45
C SER A 137 -17.16 13.15 10.15
N LYS A 138 -16.65 13.70 9.03
CA LYS A 138 -16.58 12.95 7.75
C LYS A 138 -15.79 11.65 7.88
N LEU A 139 -14.66 11.67 8.57
CA LEU A 139 -13.86 10.47 8.81
C LEU A 139 -14.61 9.46 9.69
N ALA A 140 -15.28 9.95 10.74
CA ALA A 140 -16.07 9.10 11.63
C ALA A 140 -17.28 8.46 10.93
N ASP A 141 -17.99 9.22 10.09
CA ASP A 141 -19.14 8.73 9.32
C ASP A 141 -18.72 7.64 8.32
N ALA A 142 -17.63 7.88 7.59
CA ALA A 142 -17.08 6.88 6.66
C ALA A 142 -16.66 5.61 7.40
N ALA A 143 -15.95 5.74 8.52
CA ALA A 143 -15.52 4.60 9.32
C ALA A 143 -16.71 3.83 9.90
N LYS A 144 -17.77 4.52 10.34
CA LYS A 144 -18.99 3.88 10.84
C LYS A 144 -19.62 2.97 9.79
N ILE A 145 -19.77 3.46 8.56
CA ILE A 145 -20.31 2.67 7.44
C ILE A 145 -19.47 1.41 7.21
N LEU A 146 -18.14 1.57 7.14
CA LEU A 146 -17.25 0.42 6.94
C LEU A 146 -17.33 -0.59 8.10
N LEU A 147 -17.39 -0.13 9.35
CA LEU A 147 -17.50 -1.01 10.51
C LEU A 147 -18.83 -1.78 10.53
N GLU A 148 -19.93 -1.17 10.06
CA GLU A 148 -21.21 -1.84 9.88
C GLU A 148 -21.13 -2.94 8.80
N GLU A 149 -20.48 -2.66 7.66
CA GLU A 149 -20.22 -3.67 6.62
C GLU A 149 -19.37 -4.84 7.15
N CYS A 150 -18.33 -4.55 7.95
CA CYS A 150 -17.50 -5.59 8.58
C CYS A 150 -18.30 -6.45 9.57
N CYS A 151 -19.19 -5.84 10.35
CA CYS A 151 -20.09 -6.56 11.26
C CYS A 151 -21.02 -7.52 10.49
N GLN A 152 -21.65 -7.03 9.42
CA GLN A 152 -22.51 -7.86 8.56
C GLN A 152 -21.74 -9.02 7.95
N TYR A 153 -20.51 -8.79 7.48
CA TYR A 153 -19.67 -9.86 6.98
C TYR A 153 -19.31 -10.88 8.08
N ALA A 154 -18.99 -10.43 9.29
CA ALA A 154 -18.65 -11.31 10.40
C ALA A 154 -19.79 -12.26 10.77
N GLU A 155 -21.05 -11.85 10.60
CA GLU A 155 -22.24 -12.69 10.81
C GLU A 155 -22.39 -13.78 9.73
N THR A 156 -21.80 -13.59 8.55
CA THR A 156 -21.93 -14.52 7.42
C THR A 156 -20.91 -15.66 7.43
N VAL A 157 -19.88 -15.56 8.29
CA VAL A 157 -18.76 -16.52 8.32
C VAL A 157 -18.61 -17.18 9.69
N PRO A 158 -18.19 -18.45 9.76
CA PRO A 158 -18.01 -19.15 11.03
C PRO A 158 -16.84 -18.58 11.85
N GLN A 159 -15.84 -18.01 11.18
CA GLN A 159 -14.67 -17.42 11.81
C GLN A 159 -14.14 -16.27 10.96
N VAL A 160 -13.97 -15.10 11.60
CA VAL A 160 -13.31 -13.95 10.98
C VAL A 160 -11.79 -14.11 10.98
N VAL A 161 -11.13 -13.57 9.96
CA VAL A 161 -9.67 -13.57 9.89
C VAL A 161 -9.11 -12.70 11.03
N PRO A 162 -8.07 -13.13 11.77
CA PRO A 162 -7.57 -12.41 12.96
C PRO A 162 -7.18 -10.94 12.75
N VAL A 163 -6.83 -10.55 11.52
CA VAL A 163 -6.50 -9.16 11.17
C VAL A 163 -7.71 -8.22 11.24
N PHE A 164 -8.95 -8.69 11.02
CA PHE A 164 -10.16 -7.86 11.09
C PHE A 164 -10.29 -7.11 12.43
N PRO A 165 -10.39 -7.78 13.58
CA PRO A 165 -10.59 -7.10 14.86
C PRO A 165 -9.43 -6.17 15.21
N LEU A 166 -8.20 -6.49 14.79
CA LEU A 166 -7.03 -5.63 14.98
C LEU A 166 -7.18 -4.30 14.21
N LEU A 167 -7.56 -4.35 12.94
CA LEU A 167 -7.75 -3.16 12.12
C LEU A 167 -8.96 -2.35 12.61
N GLU A 168 -10.07 -3.00 12.96
CA GLU A 168 -11.24 -2.32 13.53
C GLU A 168 -10.90 -1.57 14.81
N GLN A 169 -10.21 -2.21 15.75
CA GLN A 169 -9.81 -1.59 17.00
C GLN A 169 -8.85 -0.43 16.76
N THR A 170 -7.90 -0.59 15.85
CA THR A 170 -6.95 0.47 15.48
C THR A 170 -7.69 1.69 14.93
N LEU A 171 -8.67 1.47 14.04
CA LEU A 171 -9.48 2.54 13.45
C LEU A 171 -10.31 3.27 14.51
N LYS A 172 -10.99 2.52 15.38
CA LYS A 172 -11.81 3.08 16.48
C LYS A 172 -10.97 3.93 17.42
N LEU A 173 -9.81 3.43 17.85
CA LEU A 173 -8.92 4.16 18.76
C LEU A 173 -8.31 5.41 18.11
N ALA A 174 -7.94 5.35 16.83
CA ALA A 174 -7.40 6.51 16.12
C ALA A 174 -8.46 7.62 15.96
N LEU A 175 -9.71 7.26 15.65
CA LEU A 175 -10.82 8.22 15.58
C LEU A 175 -11.13 8.85 16.95
N GLU A 176 -11.15 8.04 18.01
CA GLU A 176 -11.38 8.54 19.37
C GLU A 176 -10.29 9.54 19.78
N ARG A 177 -9.01 9.24 19.49
CA ARG A 177 -7.92 10.19 19.74
C ARG A 177 -8.10 11.49 18.96
N LEU A 178 -8.45 11.40 17.69
CA LEU A 178 -8.65 12.55 16.81
C LEU A 178 -9.81 13.47 17.28
N GLN A 179 -10.85 12.88 17.88
CA GLN A 179 -12.00 13.61 18.43
C GLN A 179 -11.71 14.22 19.80
N SER A 180 -11.07 13.45 20.67
CA SER A 180 -11.01 13.76 22.10
C SER A 180 -9.76 14.53 22.49
N VAL A 181 -8.62 14.25 21.88
CA VAL A 181 -7.30 14.70 22.35
C VAL A 181 -6.79 15.89 21.50
N PRO A 182 -6.62 17.09 22.08
CA PRO A 182 -5.84 18.15 21.44
C PRO A 182 -4.38 17.69 21.28
N SER A 183 -3.83 17.88 20.09
CA SER A 183 -2.49 17.41 19.75
C SER A 183 -1.72 18.46 18.95
N THR A 184 -0.42 18.25 18.75
CA THR A 184 0.35 19.11 17.82
C THR A 184 -0.12 18.89 16.39
N TYR A 185 0.20 19.82 15.49
CA TYR A 185 -0.11 19.66 14.07
C TYR A 185 0.42 18.32 13.51
N GLN A 186 1.68 17.99 13.77
CA GLN A 186 2.29 16.73 13.28
C GLN A 186 1.58 15.49 13.83
N GLN A 187 1.22 15.50 15.12
CA GLN A 187 0.47 14.40 15.74
C GLN A 187 -0.93 14.28 15.13
N MET A 188 -1.63 15.39 14.92
CA MET A 188 -2.93 15.41 14.27
C MET A 188 -2.86 14.82 12.85
N VAL A 189 -1.86 15.22 12.05
CA VAL A 189 -1.66 14.67 10.70
C VAL A 189 -1.36 13.17 10.77
N LEU A 190 -0.49 12.73 11.70
CA LEU A 190 -0.20 11.31 11.91
C LEU A 190 -1.44 10.47 12.28
N GLU A 191 -2.34 11.02 13.11
CA GLU A 191 -3.60 10.34 13.44
C GLU A 191 -4.54 10.30 12.25
N VAL A 192 -4.63 11.38 11.46
CA VAL A 192 -5.40 11.41 10.20
C VAL A 192 -4.88 10.36 9.22
N THR A 193 -3.57 10.29 9.00
CA THR A 193 -2.97 9.29 8.09
C THR A 193 -3.18 7.88 8.61
N THR A 194 -3.16 7.67 9.93
CA THR A 194 -3.48 6.38 10.56
C THR A 194 -4.93 5.98 10.28
N VAL A 195 -5.90 6.87 10.48
CA VAL A 195 -7.31 6.62 10.17
C VAL A 195 -7.48 6.27 8.69
N GLN A 196 -6.93 7.07 7.78
CA GLN A 196 -7.02 6.82 6.34
C GLN A 196 -6.41 5.46 5.95
N ARG A 197 -5.20 5.16 6.44
CA ARG A 197 -4.49 3.91 6.14
C ARG A 197 -5.26 2.70 6.65
N THR A 198 -5.68 2.73 7.92
CA THR A 198 -6.41 1.61 8.52
C THR A 198 -7.78 1.42 7.88
N TYR A 199 -8.47 2.50 7.52
CA TYR A 199 -9.71 2.43 6.74
C TYR A 199 -9.49 1.74 5.39
N LEU A 200 -8.47 2.16 4.62
CA LEU A 200 -8.14 1.58 3.32
C LEU A 200 -7.78 0.10 3.41
N GLU A 201 -6.98 -0.26 4.41
CA GLU A 201 -6.58 -1.65 4.64
C GLU A 201 -7.77 -2.52 5.05
N LEU A 202 -8.61 -2.05 5.97
CA LEU A 202 -9.82 -2.76 6.41
C LEU A 202 -10.81 -2.95 5.25
N LYS A 203 -11.02 -1.91 4.43
CA LYS A 203 -11.86 -2.02 3.22
C LYS A 203 -11.25 -3.00 2.21
N GLY A 204 -9.94 -2.93 1.99
CA GLY A 204 -9.23 -3.86 1.12
C GLY A 204 -9.35 -5.31 1.60
N LEU A 205 -9.25 -5.56 2.90
CA LEU A 205 -9.48 -6.88 3.50
C LEU A 205 -10.91 -7.37 3.31
N LEU A 206 -11.90 -6.51 3.54
CA LEU A 206 -13.31 -6.85 3.31
C LEU A 206 -13.58 -7.20 1.85
N GLU A 207 -13.12 -6.38 0.90
CA GLU A 207 -13.25 -6.65 -0.54
C GLU A 207 -12.46 -7.89 -0.98
N TYR A 208 -11.29 -8.14 -0.38
CA TYR A 208 -10.55 -9.38 -0.61
C TYR A 208 -11.36 -10.61 -0.25
N MET A 209 -12.00 -10.61 0.91
CA MET A 209 -12.78 -11.75 1.38
C MET A 209 -14.10 -11.93 0.63
N THR A 210 -14.76 -10.83 0.25
CA THR A 210 -16.12 -10.85 -0.31
C THR A 210 -16.17 -10.82 -1.84
N VAL A 211 -15.11 -10.35 -2.50
CA VAL A 211 -15.07 -10.18 -3.97
C VAL A 211 -13.90 -10.94 -4.59
N TYR A 212 -12.67 -10.64 -4.19
CA TYR A 212 -11.49 -11.12 -4.93
C TYR A 212 -11.20 -12.60 -4.67
N LYS A 213 -11.27 -13.06 -3.42
CA LYS A 213 -11.07 -14.47 -3.07
C LYS A 213 -12.15 -15.38 -3.67
N PRO A 214 -13.45 -15.03 -3.65
CA PRO A 214 -14.46 -15.78 -4.41
C PRO A 214 -14.13 -15.91 -5.90
N ARG A 215 -13.69 -14.83 -6.56
CA ARG A 215 -13.24 -14.90 -7.97
C ARG A 215 -12.08 -15.87 -8.16
N MET A 216 -11.08 -15.84 -7.28
CA MET A 216 -9.93 -16.75 -7.33
C MET A 216 -10.32 -18.24 -7.23
N LEU A 217 -11.42 -18.54 -6.52
CA LEU A 217 -11.88 -19.91 -6.28
C LEU A 217 -12.93 -20.38 -7.30
N ASP A 218 -13.57 -19.46 -8.01
CA ASP A 218 -14.59 -19.77 -9.01
C ASP A 218 -13.95 -20.10 -10.37
N PRO A 219 -14.04 -21.36 -10.85
CA PRO A 219 -13.51 -21.76 -12.15
C PRO A 219 -14.14 -21.04 -13.34
N ALA A 220 -15.33 -20.45 -13.17
CA ALA A 220 -16.02 -19.68 -14.20
C ALA A 220 -15.60 -18.20 -14.25
N SER A 221 -14.72 -17.75 -13.35
CA SER A 221 -14.27 -16.36 -13.33
C SER A 221 -13.51 -16.00 -14.60
N GLU A 222 -13.99 -14.95 -15.27
CA GLU A 222 -13.33 -14.41 -16.45
C GLU A 222 -12.16 -13.49 -16.09
N THR A 223 -11.04 -13.67 -16.78
CA THR A 223 -9.93 -12.71 -16.73
C THR A 223 -10.31 -11.42 -17.47
N GLY A 224 -9.78 -10.28 -17.00
CA GLY A 224 -10.17 -8.99 -17.54
C GLY A 224 -9.13 -7.91 -17.30
N HIS A 225 -9.53 -6.66 -17.52
CA HIS A 225 -8.71 -5.53 -17.10
C HIS A 225 -8.61 -5.53 -15.56
N PRO A 226 -7.40 -5.33 -14.99
CA PRO A 226 -7.27 -5.30 -13.55
C PRO A 226 -8.03 -4.12 -12.95
N ASP A 227 -8.61 -4.36 -11.78
CA ASP A 227 -9.28 -3.38 -10.96
C ASP A 227 -8.26 -2.38 -10.37
N ASP A 228 -8.72 -1.18 -9.98
CA ASP A 228 -7.85 -0.09 -9.50
C ASP A 228 -7.38 -0.30 -8.05
N CYS A 229 -6.56 -1.33 -7.87
CA CYS A 229 -5.96 -1.73 -6.60
C CYS A 229 -4.44 -1.57 -6.63
N VAL A 230 -3.81 -1.55 -5.46
CA VAL A 230 -2.36 -1.39 -5.32
C VAL A 230 -1.60 -2.54 -5.99
N GLY A 231 -2.10 -3.78 -5.89
CA GLY A 231 -1.49 -4.97 -6.46
C GLY A 231 -0.26 -5.48 -5.69
N VAL A 232 0.42 -6.48 -6.25
CA VAL A 232 1.59 -7.12 -5.61
C VAL A 232 2.70 -7.47 -6.59
N PHE A 233 3.95 -7.42 -6.11
CA PHE A 233 5.05 -8.13 -6.74
C PHE A 233 5.03 -9.59 -6.32
N THR A 234 5.34 -10.51 -7.23
CA THR A 234 5.46 -11.94 -6.89
C THR A 234 6.47 -12.59 -7.81
N SER A 235 7.16 -13.63 -7.33
CA SER A 235 7.94 -14.54 -8.18
C SER A 235 7.25 -15.89 -8.33
N ASP A 236 6.09 -16.08 -7.69
CA ASP A 236 5.29 -17.29 -7.75
C ASP A 236 4.26 -17.20 -8.90
N PRO A 237 4.37 -18.05 -9.93
CA PRO A 237 3.44 -18.11 -11.04
C PRO A 237 1.99 -18.39 -10.59
N MET A 238 1.78 -19.16 -9.53
CA MET A 238 0.44 -19.48 -9.03
C MET A 238 -0.25 -18.23 -8.49
N ILE A 239 0.47 -17.39 -7.75
CA ILE A 239 -0.06 -16.13 -7.25
C ILE A 239 -0.41 -15.18 -8.40
N ALA A 240 0.44 -15.09 -9.42
CA ALA A 240 0.15 -14.28 -10.61
C ALA A 240 -1.13 -14.75 -11.33
N GLN A 241 -1.32 -16.07 -11.48
CA GLN A 241 -2.55 -16.63 -12.04
C GLN A 241 -3.79 -16.27 -11.20
N LEU A 242 -3.73 -16.46 -9.89
CA LEU A 242 -4.84 -16.13 -8.98
C LEU A 242 -5.17 -14.63 -9.04
N PHE A 243 -4.16 -13.77 -9.05
CA PHE A 243 -4.36 -12.32 -9.18
C PHE A 243 -4.95 -11.95 -10.54
N ASN A 244 -4.54 -12.61 -11.63
CA ASN A 244 -5.13 -12.39 -12.93
C ASN A 244 -6.63 -12.78 -12.98
N ILE A 245 -6.98 -13.93 -12.40
CA ILE A 245 -8.38 -14.41 -12.27
C ILE A 245 -9.19 -13.44 -11.40
N ALA A 246 -8.62 -12.99 -10.28
CA ALA A 246 -9.24 -12.02 -9.39
C ALA A 246 -9.41 -10.63 -10.01
N ARG A 247 -8.73 -10.37 -11.14
CA ARG A 247 -8.55 -9.05 -11.75
C ARG A 247 -7.83 -8.08 -10.82
N LEU A 248 -6.90 -8.56 -10.01
CA LEU A 248 -5.99 -7.73 -9.24
C LEU A 248 -4.70 -7.46 -10.04
N PRO A 249 -4.12 -6.25 -9.95
CA PRO A 249 -2.83 -5.98 -10.55
C PRO A 249 -1.73 -6.85 -9.93
N TYR A 250 -0.85 -7.39 -10.77
CA TYR A 250 0.37 -8.06 -10.31
C TYR A 250 1.56 -7.73 -11.20
N TRP A 251 2.74 -7.95 -10.64
CA TRP A 251 4.03 -7.82 -11.30
C TRP A 251 4.82 -9.10 -11.05
N LEU A 252 4.83 -10.00 -12.03
CA LEU A 252 5.48 -11.30 -11.93
C LEU A 252 6.95 -11.15 -12.31
N ILE A 253 7.83 -11.47 -11.37
CA ILE A 253 9.28 -11.37 -11.49
C ILE A 253 9.82 -12.70 -11.98
N HIS A 254 10.60 -12.65 -13.05
CA HIS A 254 11.23 -13.81 -13.66
C HIS A 254 12.74 -13.61 -13.79
N PRO A 255 13.55 -14.68 -13.59
CA PRO A 255 14.93 -14.69 -14.08
C PRO A 255 14.94 -14.49 -15.60
N LEU A 256 15.85 -13.65 -16.11
CA LEU A 256 15.91 -13.36 -17.54
C LEU A 256 16.21 -14.59 -18.40
N SER A 257 16.94 -15.57 -17.85
CA SER A 257 17.20 -16.87 -18.47
C SER A 257 15.93 -17.70 -18.73
N GLY A 258 14.82 -17.39 -18.05
CA GLY A 258 13.54 -18.08 -18.20
C GLY A 258 12.66 -17.54 -19.34
N PHE A 259 13.06 -16.49 -20.05
CA PHE A 259 12.23 -15.88 -21.08
C PHE A 259 12.15 -16.73 -22.36
N THR A 260 10.98 -17.32 -22.60
CA THR A 260 10.80 -18.33 -23.65
C THR A 260 9.70 -17.94 -24.62
N ARG A 261 8.46 -17.87 -24.15
CA ARG A 261 7.24 -17.84 -24.98
C ARG A 261 6.24 -16.74 -24.61
N GLU A 262 6.55 -15.96 -23.58
CA GLU A 262 5.67 -14.93 -23.05
C GLU A 262 5.42 -13.87 -24.12
N ASN A 263 4.14 -13.54 -24.36
CA ASN A 263 3.72 -12.49 -25.27
C ASN A 263 3.75 -11.14 -24.53
N ILE A 264 4.67 -10.26 -24.93
CA ILE A 264 4.83 -8.93 -24.33
C ILE A 264 4.46 -7.87 -25.36
N LEU A 265 3.50 -7.01 -25.01
CA LEU A 265 3.00 -6.01 -25.96
C LEU A 265 3.85 -4.73 -26.01
N ARG A 266 4.50 -4.37 -24.90
CA ARG A 266 5.29 -3.14 -24.74
C ARG A 266 6.37 -3.30 -23.67
N VAL A 267 7.56 -2.73 -23.87
CA VAL A 267 8.62 -2.67 -22.86
C VAL A 267 8.77 -1.24 -22.37
N ILE A 268 8.76 -1.05 -21.05
CA ILE A 268 8.66 0.26 -20.41
C ILE A 268 9.68 0.42 -19.29
N GLU A 269 9.98 1.67 -18.92
CA GLU A 269 10.73 1.94 -17.70
C GLU A 269 9.83 1.78 -16.46
N PRO A 270 10.33 1.16 -15.37
CA PRO A 270 9.62 1.16 -14.11
C PRO A 270 9.36 2.58 -13.60
N LEU A 271 8.13 2.84 -13.16
CA LEU A 271 7.72 4.08 -12.52
C LEU A 271 8.46 4.22 -11.19
N LYS A 272 9.31 5.25 -11.09
CA LYS A 272 10.07 5.48 -9.85
C LYS A 272 9.16 5.92 -8.73
N MET A 273 9.40 5.39 -7.54
CA MET A 273 8.62 5.73 -6.35
C MET A 273 8.74 7.22 -6.02
N SER A 274 9.93 7.79 -6.18
CA SER A 274 10.21 9.22 -5.94
C SER A 274 9.48 10.18 -6.87
N TRP A 275 8.94 9.70 -8.00
CA TRP A 275 8.10 10.52 -8.88
C TRP A 275 6.67 10.61 -8.39
N ALA A 276 6.19 9.57 -7.70
CA ALA A 276 4.82 9.45 -7.26
C ALA A 276 4.61 9.84 -5.80
N LEU A 277 5.64 9.71 -4.96
CA LEU A 277 5.56 9.75 -3.51
C LEU A 277 6.62 10.69 -2.92
N GLU A 278 6.24 11.40 -1.84
CA GLU A 278 7.20 11.94 -0.88
C GLU A 278 8.03 10.79 -0.30
N LEU A 279 9.32 10.98 -0.07
CA LEU A 279 10.22 9.96 0.51
C LEU A 279 11.20 10.54 1.53
N GLU A 280 11.18 11.86 1.77
CA GLU A 280 11.98 12.49 2.81
C GLU A 280 11.45 12.12 4.19
N ALA A 281 12.37 11.75 5.09
CA ALA A 281 12.04 11.41 6.46
C ALA A 281 11.53 12.63 7.25
N ALA A 282 10.53 12.43 8.08
CA ALA A 282 10.04 13.46 8.99
C ALA A 282 11.04 13.75 10.10
N GLU A 283 11.25 15.05 10.34
CA GLU A 283 12.05 15.51 11.48
C GLU A 283 11.40 15.09 12.80
N GLY A 284 12.23 14.62 13.75
CA GLY A 284 11.76 14.14 15.04
C GLY A 284 11.27 12.69 15.01
N PHE A 285 11.26 12.03 13.84
CA PHE A 285 10.87 10.64 13.68
C PHE A 285 12.02 9.68 13.37
N PRO A 286 12.71 9.07 14.38
CA PRO A 286 13.70 8.03 14.13
C PRO A 286 13.15 6.88 13.31
N SER A 287 14.01 6.37 12.43
CA SER A 287 13.79 5.11 11.73
C SER A 287 13.78 3.92 12.69
N VAL A 288 12.99 2.92 12.34
CA VAL A 288 12.91 1.63 13.02
C VAL A 288 13.53 0.58 12.09
N PRO A 289 14.45 -0.27 12.57
CA PRO A 289 14.91 -1.41 11.78
C PRO A 289 13.70 -2.23 11.32
N ALA A 290 13.62 -2.48 10.02
CA ALA A 290 12.59 -3.32 9.43
C ALA A 290 13.20 -4.68 9.10
N GLY A 291 12.41 -5.74 9.25
CA GLY A 291 12.80 -7.06 8.77
C GLY A 291 12.91 -7.11 7.25
N ALA A 292 13.51 -8.18 6.75
CA ALA A 292 13.87 -8.28 5.33
C ALA A 292 12.65 -8.60 4.45
N ASN A 293 11.69 -9.38 4.95
CA ASN A 293 10.50 -9.80 4.20
C ASN A 293 9.24 -8.97 4.51
N THR A 294 8.24 -9.02 3.62
CA THR A 294 6.97 -8.28 3.78
C THR A 294 6.25 -8.61 5.08
N ASP A 295 6.29 -9.86 5.54
CA ASP A 295 5.61 -10.30 6.75
C ASP A 295 6.21 -9.60 7.99
N GLU A 296 7.54 -9.59 8.09
CA GLU A 296 8.27 -8.90 9.15
C GLU A 296 8.09 -7.39 9.08
N LYS A 297 7.94 -6.82 7.89
CA LYS A 297 7.65 -5.40 7.71
C LYS A 297 6.24 -5.04 8.10
N CYS A 298 5.25 -5.84 7.72
CA CYS A 298 3.86 -5.65 8.13
C CYS A 298 3.72 -5.82 9.65
N TYR A 299 4.42 -6.78 10.24
CA TYR A 299 4.52 -6.95 11.68
C TYR A 299 5.23 -5.77 12.36
N THR A 300 6.39 -5.35 11.85
CA THR A 300 7.14 -4.17 12.34
C THR A 300 6.34 -2.88 12.16
N ARG A 301 5.41 -2.80 11.19
CA ARG A 301 4.51 -1.65 11.04
C ARG A 301 3.50 -1.59 12.17
N ALA A 302 2.85 -2.72 12.48
CA ALA A 302 1.90 -2.83 13.58
C ALA A 302 2.58 -2.55 14.94
N GLU A 303 3.78 -3.09 15.14
CA GLU A 303 4.54 -2.92 16.39
C GLU A 303 5.28 -1.57 16.47
N GLY A 304 5.77 -1.07 15.34
CA GLY A 304 6.46 0.22 15.21
C GLY A 304 5.54 1.37 15.53
N PHE A 305 4.27 1.33 15.10
CA PHE A 305 3.25 2.30 15.52
C PHE A 305 3.01 2.26 17.03
N ARG A 306 2.97 1.07 17.64
CA ARG A 306 2.84 0.89 19.10
C ARG A 306 4.04 1.46 19.86
N ILE A 307 5.27 1.20 19.40
CA ILE A 307 6.50 1.75 19.98
C ILE A 307 6.54 3.28 19.84
N TRP A 308 6.11 3.79 18.69
CA TRP A 308 6.01 5.21 18.38
C TRP A 308 5.01 5.93 19.28
N ALA A 309 3.77 5.44 19.34
CA ALA A 309 2.72 5.98 20.21
C ALA A 309 3.15 5.99 21.68
N ASN A 310 3.80 4.92 22.15
CA ASN A 310 4.27 4.80 23.54
C ASN A 310 5.45 5.74 23.87
N ARG A 311 6.35 6.02 22.92
CA ARG A 311 7.48 6.95 23.13
C ARG A 311 7.03 8.41 23.11
N THR A 312 6.11 8.79 22.23
CA THR A 312 5.58 10.15 22.15
C THR A 312 4.79 10.52 23.42
N ILE A 313 4.06 9.57 24.02
CA ILE A 313 3.40 9.74 25.33
C ILE A 313 4.43 9.95 26.45
N ARG A 314 5.53 9.17 26.46
CA ARG A 314 6.58 9.30 27.50
C ARG A 314 7.42 10.57 27.40
N HIS A 315 7.67 11.08 26.19
CA HIS A 315 8.41 12.34 26.01
C HIS A 315 7.61 13.57 26.46
N HIS A 316 6.27 13.52 26.41
CA HIS A 316 5.43 14.59 26.94
C HIS A 316 5.26 14.52 28.46
N LEU A 317 5.16 13.33 29.06
CA LEU A 317 5.10 13.18 30.52
C LEU A 317 6.40 13.56 31.25
N ASN A 318 7.55 13.51 30.56
CA ASN A 318 8.85 13.85 31.14
C ASN A 318 9.32 15.29 30.83
N ARG A 319 8.52 16.09 30.12
CA ARG A 319 8.81 17.52 29.82
C ARG A 319 7.75 18.50 30.35
N SER A 320 6.82 18.00 31.17
CA SER A 320 5.85 18.77 31.96
C SER A 320 6.17 18.61 33.44
#